data_AF-A0AAD3HU61-F1
#
_entry.id   AF-A0AAD3HU61-F1
#
_cell.length_a   1.000
_cell.length_b   1.000
_cell.length_c   1.000
_cell.angle_alpha   90.00
_cell.angle_beta   90.00
_cell.angle_gamma   90.00
#
_symmetry.space_group_name_H-M   'P 1'
#
loop_
_entity.id
_entity.type
_entity.pdbx_description
1 polymer ?
#
loop_
_entity_poly.entity_id
_entity_poly.type
_entity_poly.pdbx_seq_one_letter_code
_entity_poly.pdbx_strand_id
1 'polypeptide(L)'
;MPINRQKILQLASGFRGRARNCIKIARMRVEKGLQHAYVGRKLKKRYWRSVWIQRINAGTREHGMSYSGFITGLKEENVQLNRKVLSELAMNEPFSFKALVDQVRFMRGLSKSPSGQQQ
;
A
#
# COMPACT_ATOMS: atom_id res chain seq x y z
N MET A 1 -3.43 31.50 18.85
CA MET A 1 -2.11 31.72 19.50
C MET A 1 -1.03 31.84 18.43
N PRO A 2 -0.34 32.98 18.30
CA PRO A 2 0.76 33.11 17.35
C PRO A 2 1.91 32.16 17.74
N ILE A 3 2.35 31.34 16.79
CA ILE A 3 3.47 30.41 17.00
C ILE A 3 4.76 31.22 17.20
N ASN A 4 5.55 30.85 18.21
CA ASN A 4 6.83 31.51 18.53
C ASN A 4 7.79 31.46 17.32
N ARG A 5 8.46 32.59 17.04
CA ARG A 5 9.45 32.77 15.97
C ARG A 5 10.48 31.65 15.92
N GLN A 6 11.05 31.26 17.06
CA GLN A 6 12.08 30.22 17.13
C GLN A 6 11.54 28.87 16.65
N LYS A 7 10.32 28.49 17.05
CA LYS A 7 9.67 27.24 16.63
C LYS A 7 9.40 27.21 15.13
N ILE A 8 8.97 28.33 14.53
CA ILE A 8 8.75 28.41 13.07
C ILE A 8 10.07 28.23 12.32
N LEU A 9 11.15 28.87 12.76
CA LEU A 9 12.45 28.76 12.09
C LEU A 9 13.06 27.36 12.23
N GLN A 10 12.84 26.68 13.36
CA GLN A 10 13.22 25.26 13.51
C GLN A 10 12.50 24.37 12.49
N LEU A 11 11.18 24.53 12.35
CA LEU A 11 10.38 23.78 11.36
C LEU A 11 10.75 24.14 9.90
N ALA A 12 11.21 25.36 9.65
CA ALA A 12 11.58 25.86 8.33
C ALA A 12 13.06 25.64 7.97
N SER A 13 13.87 25.04 8.84
CA SER A 13 15.32 24.88 8.65
C SER A 13 15.72 24.20 7.34
N GLY A 14 14.91 23.24 6.88
CA GLY A 14 15.10 22.53 5.60
C GLY A 14 14.51 23.22 4.36
N PHE A 15 13.90 24.41 4.51
CA PHE A 15 13.29 25.11 3.36
C PHE A 15 14.35 25.78 2.48
N ARG A 16 14.05 25.90 1.19
CA ARG A 16 14.95 26.50 0.20
C ARG A 16 14.87 28.04 0.22
N GLY A 17 16.02 28.70 0.13
CA GLY A 17 16.13 30.15 -0.03
C GLY A 17 15.59 30.96 1.16
N ARG A 18 14.91 32.07 0.88
CA ARG A 18 14.41 33.00 1.92
C ARG A 18 13.36 32.39 2.85
N ALA A 19 12.75 31.27 2.47
CA ALA A 19 11.77 30.57 3.28
C ALA A 19 12.33 29.95 4.57
N ARG A 20 13.66 29.78 4.69
CA ARG A 20 14.31 29.30 5.93
C ARG A 20 14.64 30.41 6.92
N ASN A 21 14.96 31.62 6.41
CA ASN A 21 15.51 32.72 7.21
C ASN A 21 14.45 33.81 7.52
N CYS A 22 13.60 34.14 6.55
CA CYS A 22 12.65 35.26 6.67
C CYS A 22 11.35 34.79 7.32
N ILE A 23 11.08 35.25 8.55
CA ILE A 23 9.94 34.76 9.36
C ILE A 23 8.57 34.85 8.68
N LYS A 24 8.30 35.94 7.94
CA LYS A 24 7.03 36.13 7.22
C LYS A 24 6.83 35.04 6.17
N ILE A 25 7.86 34.74 5.39
CA ILE A 25 7.83 33.72 4.34
C ILE A 25 7.81 32.30 4.95
N ALA A 26 8.63 32.09 5.98
CA ALA A 26 8.72 30.83 6.71
C ALA A 26 7.36 30.43 7.29
N ARG A 27 6.66 31.36 7.94
CA ARG A 27 5.34 31.11 8.53
C ARG A 27 4.34 30.56 7.50
N MET A 28 4.18 31.25 6.37
CA MET A 28 3.25 30.83 5.32
C MET A 28 3.58 29.43 4.78
N ARG A 29 4.87 29.13 4.61
CA ARG A 29 5.34 27.83 4.12
C ARG A 29 5.15 26.71 5.15
N VAL A 30 5.45 26.98 6.42
CA VAL A 30 5.25 26.03 7.53
C VAL A 30 3.77 25.71 7.69
N GLU A 31 2.89 26.71 7.69
CA GLU A 31 1.44 26.50 7.80
C GLU A 31 0.90 25.60 6.68
N LYS A 32 1.28 25.89 5.43
CA LYS A 32 0.91 25.06 4.28
C LYS A 32 1.53 23.66 4.37
N GLY A 33 2.78 23.56 4.82
CA GLY A 33 3.45 22.27 5.06
C GLY A 33 2.75 21.40 6.10
N LEU A 34 2.27 22.01 7.20
CA LEU A 34 1.51 21.31 8.23
C LEU A 34 0.15 20.84 7.73
N GLN A 35 -0.54 21.65 6.92
CA GLN A 35 -1.78 21.24 6.25
C GLN A 35 -1.53 20.03 5.33
N HIS A 36 -0.48 20.08 4.50
CA HIS A 36 -0.09 18.95 3.66
C HIS A 36 0.30 17.73 4.46
N ALA A 37 1.00 17.87 5.59
CA ALA A 37 1.34 16.75 6.47
C ALA A 37 0.09 16.09 7.07
N TYR A 38 -0.92 16.88 7.45
CA TYR A 38 -2.19 16.35 7.92
C TYR A 38 -2.92 15.53 6.84
N VAL A 39 -3.06 16.09 5.63
CA VAL A 39 -3.67 15.39 4.50
C VAL A 39 -2.85 14.15 4.11
N GLY A 40 -1.53 14.28 4.04
CA GLY A 40 -0.59 13.21 3.72
C GLY A 40 -0.67 12.02 4.67
N ARG A 41 -0.84 12.24 5.98
CA ARG A 41 -1.06 11.15 6.95
C ARG A 41 -2.31 10.33 6.66
N LYS A 42 -3.39 10.97 6.21
CA LYS A 42 -4.63 10.28 5.79
C LYS A 42 -4.44 9.54 4.47
N LEU A 43 -3.76 10.16 3.49
CA LEU A 43 -3.51 9.57 2.18
C LEU A 43 -2.51 8.40 2.22
N LYS A 44 -1.50 8.44 3.11
CA LYS A 44 -0.49 7.37 3.27
C LYS A 44 -1.13 6.01 3.47
N LYS A 45 -2.21 5.93 4.26
CA LYS A 45 -2.97 4.68 4.48
C LYS A 45 -3.60 4.14 3.18
N ARG A 46 -4.13 5.02 2.33
CA ARG A 46 -4.72 4.66 1.04
C ARG A 46 -3.66 4.24 0.03
N TYR A 47 -2.53 4.96 -0.01
CA TYR A 47 -1.40 4.65 -0.86
C TYR A 47 -0.85 3.24 -0.58
N TRP A 48 -0.61 2.90 0.69
CA TRP A 48 -0.16 1.55 1.07
C TRP A 48 -1.14 0.46 0.65
N ARG A 49 -2.43 0.69 0.83
CA ARG A 49 -3.46 -0.25 0.36
C ARG A 49 -3.37 -0.48 -1.15
N SER A 50 -3.16 0.58 -1.94
CA SER A 50 -2.98 0.47 -3.39
C SER A 50 -1.75 -0.38 -3.74
N VAL A 51 -0.61 -0.12 -3.09
CA VAL A 51 0.63 -0.89 -3.29
C VAL A 51 0.44 -2.36 -2.91
N TRP A 52 -0.23 -2.67 -1.80
CA TRP A 52 -0.50 -4.06 -1.41
C TRP A 52 -1.38 -4.78 -2.43
N ILE A 53 -2.41 -4.11 -2.97
CA ILE A 53 -3.26 -4.68 -4.02
C ILE A 53 -2.45 -4.95 -5.28
N GLN A 54 -1.59 -4.00 -5.70
CA GLN A 54 -0.74 -4.19 -6.87
C GLN A 54 0.19 -5.40 -6.72
N ARG A 55 0.82 -5.55 -5.55
CA ARG A 55 1.68 -6.70 -5.24
C ARG A 55 0.93 -8.03 -5.25
N ILE A 56 -0.22 -8.09 -4.58
CA ILE A 56 -1.05 -9.31 -4.58
C ILE A 56 -1.52 -9.62 -6.00
N ASN A 57 -1.95 -8.62 -6.76
CA ASN A 57 -2.42 -8.82 -8.13
C ASN A 57 -1.31 -9.34 -9.07
N ALA A 58 -0.05 -8.94 -8.86
CA ALA A 58 1.07 -9.52 -9.59
C ALA A 58 1.22 -11.02 -9.23
N GLY A 59 1.29 -11.35 -7.94
CA GLY A 59 1.42 -12.74 -7.49
C GLY A 59 0.25 -13.64 -7.91
N THR A 60 -1.01 -13.18 -7.81
CA THR A 60 -2.16 -14.00 -8.24
C THR A 60 -2.17 -14.23 -9.75
N ARG A 61 -1.69 -13.26 -10.53
CA ARG A 61 -1.63 -13.36 -11.99
C ARG A 61 -0.61 -14.39 -12.47
N GLU A 62 0.52 -14.52 -11.78
CA GLU A 62 1.50 -15.58 -12.05
C GLU A 62 0.88 -16.98 -11.87
N HIS A 63 -0.13 -17.11 -11.01
CA HIS A 63 -0.89 -18.34 -10.79
C HIS A 63 -2.21 -18.42 -11.59
N GLY A 64 -2.43 -17.51 -12.55
CA GLY A 64 -3.59 -17.53 -13.45
C GLY A 64 -4.91 -17.07 -12.81
N MET A 65 -4.87 -16.37 -11.68
CA MET A 65 -6.05 -15.88 -10.97
C MET A 65 -6.09 -14.34 -10.91
N SER A 66 -7.30 -13.77 -10.97
CA SER A 66 -7.49 -12.33 -10.75
C SER A 66 -7.56 -12.00 -9.26
N TYR A 67 -7.10 -10.82 -8.87
CA TYR A 67 -7.16 -10.34 -7.48
C TYR A 67 -8.60 -10.37 -6.90
N SER A 68 -9.61 -10.00 -7.70
CA SER A 68 -11.01 -10.01 -7.23
C SER A 68 -11.48 -11.43 -6.94
N GLY A 69 -11.18 -12.39 -7.83
CA GLY A 69 -11.51 -13.80 -7.62
C GLY A 69 -10.83 -14.36 -6.37
N PHE A 70 -9.54 -14.05 -6.18
CA PHE A 70 -8.77 -14.49 -5.03
C PHE A 70 -9.31 -13.96 -3.70
N ILE A 71 -9.59 -12.66 -3.60
CA ILE A 71 -10.09 -12.05 -2.37
C ILE A 71 -11.49 -12.53 -2.02
N THR A 72 -12.35 -12.71 -3.02
CA THR A 72 -13.69 -13.26 -2.77
C THR A 72 -13.60 -14.70 -2.28
N GLY A 73 -12.74 -15.53 -2.88
CA GLY A 73 -12.52 -16.90 -2.43
C GLY A 73 -11.95 -16.99 -1.01
N LEU A 74 -10.95 -16.17 -0.66
CA LEU A 74 -10.45 -16.13 0.73
C LEU A 74 -11.53 -15.75 1.75
N LYS A 75 -12.48 -14.89 1.36
CA LYS A 75 -13.60 -14.50 2.22
C LYS A 75 -14.63 -15.63 2.36
N GLU A 76 -14.90 -16.35 1.27
CA GLU A 76 -15.76 -17.55 1.27
C GLU A 76 -15.18 -18.65 2.18
N GLU A 77 -13.85 -18.79 2.21
CA GLU A 77 -13.14 -19.76 3.07
C GLU A 77 -12.92 -19.29 4.52
N ASN A 78 -13.45 -18.11 4.90
CA ASN A 78 -13.24 -17.50 6.22
C ASN A 78 -11.76 -17.25 6.59
N VAL A 79 -10.86 -17.13 5.61
CA VAL A 79 -9.45 -16.79 5.86
C VAL A 79 -9.32 -15.29 6.09
N GLN A 80 -9.21 -14.87 7.35
CA GLN A 80 -9.19 -13.46 7.77
C GLN A 80 -7.82 -12.79 7.64
N LEU A 81 -7.10 -13.04 6.54
CA LEU A 81 -5.78 -12.46 6.33
C LEU A 81 -5.83 -11.01 5.84
N ASN A 82 -4.99 -10.17 6.45
CA ASN A 82 -4.82 -8.79 6.07
C ASN A 82 -4.02 -8.65 4.77
N ARG A 83 -4.36 -7.65 3.94
CA ARG A 83 -3.68 -7.36 2.67
C ARG A 83 -2.20 -7.02 2.82
N LYS A 84 -1.80 -6.44 3.96
CA LYS A 84 -0.38 -6.21 4.27
C LYS A 84 0.37 -7.55 4.28
N VAL A 85 -0.11 -8.50 5.07
CA VAL A 85 0.50 -9.82 5.23
C VAL A 85 0.45 -10.59 3.93
N LEU A 86 -0.67 -10.59 3.21
CA LEU A 86 -0.78 -11.22 1.89
C LEU A 86 0.22 -10.66 0.88
N SER A 87 0.44 -9.33 0.88
CA SER A 87 1.41 -8.71 -0.02
C SER A 87 2.87 -9.05 0.35
N GLU A 88 3.13 -9.34 1.62
CA GLU A 88 4.45 -9.72 2.12
C GLU A 88 4.73 -11.19 1.82
N LEU A 89 3.73 -12.07 2.01
CA LEU A 89 3.78 -13.47 1.59
C LEU A 89 4.00 -13.61 0.08
N ALA A 90 3.29 -12.83 -0.74
CA ALA A 90 3.47 -12.84 -2.18
C ALA A 90 4.89 -12.45 -2.63
N MET A 91 5.63 -11.68 -1.82
CA MET A 91 6.98 -11.24 -2.15
C MET A 91 8.07 -12.16 -1.60
N ASN A 92 7.92 -12.60 -0.35
CA ASN A 92 8.98 -13.30 0.38
C ASN A 92 8.81 -14.82 0.34
N GLU A 93 7.58 -15.32 0.24
CA GLU A 93 7.24 -16.73 0.44
C GLU A 93 6.33 -17.26 -0.69
N PRO A 94 6.88 -17.46 -1.91
CA PRO A 94 6.08 -17.81 -3.08
C PRO A 94 5.38 -19.18 -2.94
N PHE A 95 6.01 -20.14 -2.24
CA PHE A 95 5.43 -21.47 -2.02
C PHE A 95 4.18 -21.41 -1.12
N SER A 96 4.25 -20.65 -0.03
CA SER A 96 3.13 -20.43 0.89
C SER A 96 1.99 -19.68 0.21
N PHE A 97 2.33 -18.67 -0.60
CA PHE A 97 1.34 -17.91 -1.37
C PHE A 97 0.64 -18.80 -2.41
N LYS A 98 1.38 -19.64 -3.12
CA LYS A 98 0.82 -20.61 -4.08
C LYS A 98 -0.17 -21.57 -3.41
N ALA A 99 0.15 -22.10 -2.23
CA ALA A 99 -0.76 -22.98 -1.49
C ALA A 99 -2.12 -22.31 -1.19
N LEU A 100 -2.12 -21.02 -0.81
CA LEU A 100 -3.35 -20.25 -0.61
C LEU A 100 -4.14 -20.05 -1.91
N VAL A 101 -3.45 -19.80 -3.03
CA VAL A 101 -4.11 -19.65 -4.33
C VAL A 101 -4.71 -20.98 -4.79
N ASP A 102 -4.01 -22.10 -4.60
CA ASP A 102 -4.49 -23.44 -4.95
C ASP A 102 -5.69 -23.85 -4.09
N GLN A 103 -5.69 -23.52 -2.79
CA GLN A 103 -6.84 -23.74 -1.90
C GLN A 103 -8.09 -23.02 -2.41
N VAL A 104 -7.97 -21.71 -2.68
CA VAL A 104 -9.07 -20.89 -3.21
C VAL A 104 -9.55 -21.39 -4.58
N ARG A 105 -8.63 -21.86 -5.41
CA ARG A 105 -8.97 -22.41 -6.73
C ARG A 105 -9.80 -23.69 -6.63
N PHE A 106 -9.41 -24.59 -5.73
CA PHE A 106 -10.11 -25.85 -5.48
C PHE A 106 -11.57 -25.59 -5.06
N MET A 107 -11.77 -24.68 -4.11
CA MET A 107 -13.10 -24.39 -3.57
C MET A 107 -14.04 -23.73 -4.58
N ARG A 108 -13.51 -22.89 -5.48
CA ARG A 108 -14.32 -22.24 -6.53
C ARG A 108 -14.65 -23.15 -7.71
N GLY A 109 -14.24 -24.42 -7.68
CA GLY A 109 -14.49 -25.36 -8.78
C GLY A 109 -13.85 -24.93 -10.10
N LEU A 110 -12.86 -24.03 -10.07
CA LEU A 110 -12.09 -23.62 -11.24
C LEU A 110 -11.14 -24.77 -11.60
N SER A 111 -11.68 -25.75 -12.34
CA SER A 111 -10.92 -26.86 -12.89
C SER A 111 -9.69 -26.33 -13.65
N LYS A 112 -8.60 -27.10 -13.62
CA LYS A 112 -7.48 -26.84 -14.51
C LYS A 112 -8.00 -26.84 -15.94
N SER A 113 -8.02 -25.70 -16.63
CA SER A 113 -7.58 -25.74 -18.02
C SER A 113 -6.08 -26.02 -17.95
N PRO A 114 -5.62 -27.20 -18.41
CA PRO A 114 -4.21 -27.52 -18.41
C PRO A 114 -3.57 -26.73 -19.55
N SER A 115 -3.07 -25.53 -19.25
CA SER A 115 -2.19 -24.83 -20.19
C SER A 115 -0.81 -25.48 -20.15
N GLY A 116 -0.67 -26.54 -20.96
CA GLY A 116 0.50 -26.82 -21.79
C GLY A 116 1.80 -27.20 -21.09
N GLN A 117 1.95 -28.48 -20.74
CA GLN A 117 3.18 -29.23 -20.98
C GLN A 117 2.79 -30.66 -21.41
N GLN A 118 2.66 -30.85 -22.72
CA GLN A 118 2.74 -32.13 -23.43
C GLN A 118 2.94 -31.82 -24.91
N GLN A 119 4.20 -31.58 -25.26
CA GLN A 119 4.92 -32.10 -26.42
C GLN A 119 6.40 -31.86 -26.17
#